data_AF-A0A8T3PMQ5-F1
#
_entry.id   AF-A0A8T3PMQ5-F1
#
_cell.length_a   1.000
_cell.length_b   1.000
_cell.length_c   1.000
_cell.angle_alpha   90.00
_cell.angle_beta   90.00
_cell.angle_gamma   90.00
#
_symmetry.space_group_name_H-M   'P 1'
#
loop_
_entity.id
_entity.type
_entity.pdbx_description
1 polymer ?
#
loop_
_entity_poly.entity_id
_entity_poly.type
_entity_poly.pdbx_seq_one_letter_code
_entity_poly.pdbx_strand_id
1 'polypeptide(L)' 'GPDDMPAHVRSVLTQSAVSIPVSEGRCLLGTWQGIYLWEHRRYGHERQVTVTVCGQ' A
#
# COMPACT_ATOMS: atom_id res chain seq x y z
N GLY A 1 -9.27 -7.41 23.13
CA GLY A 1 -10.25 -8.52 23.33
C GLY A 1 -9.87 -9.67 22.43
N PRO A 2 -10.48 -10.86 22.51
CA PRO A 2 -10.10 -12.04 21.73
C PRO A 2 -10.54 -11.97 20.25
N ASP A 3 -10.49 -10.77 19.65
CA ASP A 3 -11.05 -10.47 18.32
C ASP A 3 -10.12 -9.60 17.45
N ASP A 4 -8.85 -9.43 17.86
CA ASP A 4 -7.85 -8.67 17.07
C ASP A 4 -7.13 -9.54 16.01
N MET A 5 -7.18 -10.87 16.12
CA MET A 5 -6.47 -11.77 15.19
C MET A 5 -6.97 -11.76 13.72
N PRO A 6 -8.27 -11.59 13.39
CA PRO A 6 -8.70 -11.58 11.99
C PRO A 6 -8.21 -10.34 11.23
N ALA A 7 -8.05 -9.21 11.94
CA ALA A 7 -7.57 -7.95 11.37
C ALA A 7 -6.06 -7.99 11.09
N HIS A 8 -5.28 -8.63 11.96
CA HIS A 8 -3.84 -8.83 11.73
C HIS A 8 -3.54 -9.73 10.53
N VAL A 9 -4.34 -10.78 10.30
CA VAL A 9 -4.17 -11.67 9.12
C VAL A 9 -4.48 -10.93 7.82
N ARG A 10 -5.49 -10.05 7.79
CA ARG A 10 -5.81 -9.26 6.59
C ARG A 10 -4.71 -8.24 6.28
N SER A 11 -4.15 -7.57 7.28
CA SER A 11 -3.02 -6.65 7.11
C SER A 11 -1.73 -7.33 6.65
N VAL A 12 -1.55 -8.63 6.93
CA VAL A 12 -0.41 -9.41 6.41
C VAL A 12 -0.64 -9.84 4.95
N LEU A 13 -1.89 -10.03 4.54
CA LEU A 13 -2.26 -10.35 3.15
C LEU A 13 -2.36 -9.12 2.23
N THR A 14 -2.54 -7.93 2.80
CA THR A 14 -2.48 -6.65 2.09
C THR A 14 -1.31 -5.82 2.59
N GLN A 15 -0.18 -5.87 1.87
CA GLN A 15 0.97 -5.00 2.13
C GLN A 15 0.51 -3.54 2.29
N SER A 16 0.76 -2.94 3.45
CA SER A 16 0.46 -1.52 3.72
C SER A 16 1.51 -0.56 3.14
N ALA A 17 2.61 -1.12 2.63
CA ALA A 17 3.68 -0.40 1.97
C ALA A 17 4.26 -1.23 0.83
N VAL A 18 4.63 -0.57 -0.27
CA VAL A 18 5.28 -1.18 -1.44
C VAL A 18 6.52 -0.36 -1.76
N SER A 19 7.63 -1.04 -2.04
CA SER A 19 8.84 -0.41 -2.57
C SER A 19 8.84 -0.51 -4.08
N ILE A 20 9.07 0.61 -4.78
CA ILE A 20 9.01 0.69 -6.24
C ILE A 20 10.29 1.36 -6.71
N PRO A 21 11.05 0.73 -7.63
CA PRO A 21 12.21 1.37 -8.21
C PRO A 21 11.82 2.59 -9.04
N VAL A 22 12.60 3.66 -8.92
CA VAL A 22 12.43 4.91 -9.67
C VAL A 22 13.70 5.14 -10.49
N SER A 23 13.55 5.46 -11.76
CA SER A 23 14.64 5.87 -12.64
C SER A 23 14.18 6.98 -13.56
N GLU A 24 15.06 7.93 -13.88
CA GLU A 24 14.76 9.05 -14.77
C GLU A 24 13.49 9.83 -14.37
N GLY A 25 13.24 9.94 -13.05
CA GLY A 25 12.07 10.62 -12.50
C GLY A 25 10.75 9.87 -12.67
N ARG A 26 10.77 8.58 -13.03
CA ARG A 26 9.57 7.75 -13.25
C ARG A 26 9.62 6.45 -12.45
N CYS A 27 8.47 6.04 -11.91
CA CYS A 27 8.31 4.71 -11.33
C CYS A 27 8.44 3.65 -12.42
N LEU A 28 9.31 2.66 -12.22
CA LEU A 28 9.52 1.56 -13.16
C LEU A 28 8.46 0.47 -12.97
N LEU A 29 7.22 0.81 -13.31
CA LEU A 29 6.11 -0.14 -13.36
C LEU A 29 6.08 -0.84 -14.72
N GLY A 30 5.85 -2.16 -14.72
CA GLY A 30 5.53 -2.90 -15.93
C GLY A 30 4.17 -2.50 -16.50
N THR A 31 3.92 -2.83 -17.77
CA THR A 31 2.72 -2.44 -18.53
C THR A 31 1.39 -2.70 -17.81
N TRP A 32 1.34 -3.73 -16.96
CA TRP A 32 0.13 -4.16 -16.25
C TRP A 32 0.21 -3.95 -14.73
N GLN A 33 1.26 -3.30 -14.22
CA GLN A 33 1.40 -3.02 -12.80
C GLN A 33 0.69 -1.71 -12.44
N GLY A 34 -0.10 -1.75 -11.37
CA GLY A 34 -0.77 -0.58 -10.80
C GLY A 34 -0.67 -0.62 -9.27
N ILE A 35 -0.61 0.56 -8.66
CA ILE A 35 -0.61 0.72 -7.20
C ILE A 35 -2.02 1.12 -6.80
N TYR A 36 -2.59 0.41 -5.84
CA TYR A 36 -3.97 0.63 -5.40
C TYR A 36 -4.03 0.83 -3.89
N LEU A 37 -4.81 1.82 -3.46
CA LEU A 37 -5.28 1.94 -2.09
C LEU A 37 -6.64 1.23 -2.00
N TRP A 38 -6.72 0.17 -1.21
CA TRP A 38 -7.95 -0.59 -1.02
C TRP A 38 -8.50 -0.39 0.39
N GLU A 39 -9.68 0.22 0.51
CA GLU A 39 -10.39 0.35 1.79
C GLU A 39 -11.20 -0.92 2.07
N HIS A 40 -10.83 -1.64 3.14
CA HIS A 40 -11.54 -2.87 3.53
C HIS A 40 -12.77 -2.59 4.41
N ARG A 41 -12.90 -1.40 4.99
CA ARG A 41 -14.03 -1.06 5.85
C ARG A 41 -15.23 -0.67 5.01
N ARG A 42 -16.43 -1.00 5.51
CA ARG A 42 -17.71 -0.71 4.86
C ARG A 42 -18.01 0.78 4.75
N TYR A 43 -17.46 1.58 5.65
CA TYR A 43 -17.66 3.03 5.67
C TYR A 43 -16.42 3.74 5.14
N GLY A 44 -16.65 4.83 4.42
CA GLY A 44 -15.57 5.68 3.94
C GLY A 44 -14.82 6.30 5.11
N HIS A 45 -13.50 6.33 4.99
CA HIS A 45 -12.63 7.00 5.93
C HIS A 45 -11.58 7.79 5.18
N GLU A 46 -11.07 8.86 5.81
CA GLU A 46 -9.93 9.58 5.29
C GLU A 46 -8.66 8.72 5.42
N ARG A 47 -7.83 8.73 4.38
CA ARG A 47 -6.58 7.98 4.31
C ARG A 47 -5.48 8.88 3.83
N GLN A 48 -4.34 8.77 4.48
CA GLN A 48 -3.12 9.47 4.09
C GLN A 48 -2.12 8.43 3.58
N VAL A 49 -1.61 8.64 2.37
CA VAL A 49 -0.53 7.84 1.79
C VAL A 49 0.74 8.67 1.83
N THR A 50 1.78 8.16 2.48
CA THR A 50 3.10 8.80 2.51
C THR A 50 3.99 8.16 1.46
N VAL A 51 4.64 8.99 0.64
CA VAL A 51 5.59 8.55 -0.37
C VAL A 51 6.98 9.10 0.00
N THR A 52 7.93 8.19 0.16
CA THR A 52 9.33 8.55 0.42
C THR A 52 10.15 8.11 -0.77
N VAL A 53 10.90 9.05 -1.37
CA VAL A 53 11.83 8.78 -2.46
C VAL A 53 13.24 8.84 -1.90
N CYS A 54 13.97 7.73 -1.99
CA CYS A 54 15.34 7.61 -1.54
C CYS A 54 16.23 7.25 -2.74
N GLY A 55 17.28 8.03 -2.98
CA GLY A 55 18.19 7.84 -4.11
C GLY A 55 19.23 8.97 -4.15
N GLN A 56 20.19 8.85 -5.06
CA GLN A 56 21.18 9.89 -5.37
C GLN A 56 20.89 10.56 -6.70
#